data_AF-A0A3B9KUC7-F1
#
_entry.id   AF-A0A3B9KUC7-F1
#
_cell.length_a   1.000
_cell.length_b   1.000
_cell.length_c   1.000
_cell.angle_alpha   90.00
_cell.angle_beta   90.00
_cell.angle_gamma   90.00
#
_symmetry.space_group_name_H-M   'P 1'
#
loop_
_entity.id
_entity.type
_entity.pdbx_description
1 polymer ?
#
loop_
_entity_poly.entity_id
_entity_poly.type
_entity_poly.pdbx_seq_one_letter_code
_entity_poly.pdbx_strand_id
1 'polypeptide(L)'
;NINNVLTDFFHSGEYDATREFHKTISPSMDILISSNLERLLFEVCDRDDKALGDLMTSLKQTGKYKVDPLTLKRKIPMFEA
;
A
#
# COMPACT_ATOMS: atom_id res chain seq x y z
N ASN A 1 -15.06 3.50 0.08
CA ASN A 1 -14.58 4.59 -0.81
C ASN A 1 -14.55 3.99 -2.23
N ILE A 2 -14.83 4.75 -3.29
CA ILE A 2 -14.65 4.27 -4.68
C ILE A 2 -13.18 3.88 -4.95
N ASN A 3 -12.24 4.51 -4.24
CA ASN A 3 -10.82 4.17 -4.28
C ASN A 3 -10.54 2.95 -3.39
N ASN A 4 -10.78 1.75 -3.92
CA ASN A 4 -10.51 0.46 -3.25
C ASN A 4 -9.03 0.03 -3.31
N VAL A 5 -8.10 0.97 -3.46
CA VAL A 5 -6.67 0.67 -3.70
C VAL A 5 -6.04 -0.15 -2.57
N LEU A 6 -6.47 0.08 -1.32
CA LEU A 6 -5.99 -0.69 -0.16
C LEU A 6 -6.58 -2.10 -0.13
N THR A 7 -7.87 -2.24 -0.44
CA THR A 7 -8.54 -3.54 -0.52
C THR A 7 -7.89 -4.41 -1.60
N ASP A 8 -7.66 -3.84 -2.78
CA ASP A 8 -6.98 -4.53 -3.88
C ASP A 8 -5.54 -4.90 -3.50
N PHE A 9 -4.84 -4.02 -2.78
CA PHE A 9 -3.50 -4.29 -2.27
C PHE A 9 -3.49 -5.47 -1.29
N PHE A 10 -4.42 -5.53 -0.34
CA PHE A 10 -4.48 -6.65 0.61
C PHE A 10 -4.87 -7.98 -0.06
N HIS A 11 -5.65 -7.94 -1.15
CA HIS A 11 -6.02 -9.14 -1.89
C HIS A 11 -4.94 -9.61 -2.88
N SER A 12 -4.38 -8.69 -3.67
CA SER A 12 -3.47 -9.01 -4.78
C SER A 12 -1.99 -8.89 -4.43
N GLY A 13 -1.68 -8.17 -3.34
CA GLY A 13 -0.33 -7.75 -2.98
C GLY A 13 0.22 -6.61 -3.86
N GLU A 14 -0.53 -6.14 -4.86
CA GLU A 14 -0.10 -5.07 -5.75
C GLU A 14 -0.71 -3.73 -5.36
N TYR A 15 0.15 -2.74 -5.18
CA TYR A 15 -0.26 -1.35 -4.96
C TYR A 15 0.06 -0.53 -6.21
N ASP A 16 -0.93 0.21 -6.69
CA ASP A 16 -0.83 0.99 -7.91
C ASP A 16 -1.35 2.42 -7.67
N ALA A 17 -0.43 3.36 -7.56
CA ALA A 17 -0.70 4.78 -7.37
C ALA A 17 -0.97 5.53 -8.68
N THR A 18 -0.85 4.87 -9.84
CA THR A 18 -1.14 5.47 -11.16
C THR A 18 -2.62 5.39 -11.53
N ARG A 19 -3.42 4.65 -10.73
CA ARG A 19 -4.86 4.51 -10.94
C ARG A 19 -5.55 5.86 -10.85
N GLU A 20 -6.55 6.04 -11.71
CA GLU A 20 -7.34 7.26 -11.74
C GLU A 20 -8.03 7.45 -10.38
N PHE A 21 -7.53 8.40 -9.59
CA PHE A 21 -8.05 8.65 -8.26
C PHE A 21 -9.33 9.47 -8.39
N HIS A 22 -10.47 8.87 -8.10
CA HIS A 22 -11.72 9.61 -8.05
C HIS A 22 -11.69 10.45 -6.77
N LYS A 23 -11.53 11.77 -6.90
CA LYS A 23 -11.63 12.72 -5.78
C LYS A 23 -12.97 12.50 -5.07
N THR A 24 -12.93 11.86 -3.92
CA THR A 24 -14.10 11.68 -3.06
C THR A 24 -14.20 12.83 -2.07
N ILE A 25 -15.40 13.13 -1.61
CA ILE A 25 -15.77 14.24 -0.71
C ILE A 25 -15.09 14.20 0.69
N SER A 26 -14.17 13.26 0.91
CA SER A 26 -13.40 13.09 2.14
C SER A 26 -11.91 13.42 1.91
N PRO A 27 -11.52 14.70 2.01
CA PRO A 27 -10.17 15.18 1.68
C PRO A 27 -9.05 14.63 2.60
N SER A 28 -9.40 14.01 3.74
CA SER A 28 -8.43 13.35 4.62
C SER A 28 -7.88 12.02 4.04
N MET A 29 -8.53 11.45 3.03
CA MET A 29 -8.09 10.26 2.29
C MET A 29 -7.29 10.60 1.01
N ASP A 30 -7.11 11.89 0.68
CA ASP A 30 -6.45 12.36 -0.56
C ASP A 30 -4.90 12.38 -0.47
N ILE A 31 -4.30 11.66 0.49
CA ILE A 31 -2.84 11.53 0.54
C ILE A 31 -2.47 10.28 -0.27
N LEU A 32 -1.99 10.51 -1.50
CA LEU A 32 -1.52 9.53 -2.48
C LEU A 32 -0.55 8.47 -1.90
N ILE A 33 0.14 8.81 -0.80
CA ILE A 33 0.91 7.90 0.06
C ILE A 33 0.70 8.39 1.50
N SER A 34 -0.28 7.84 2.22
CA SER A 34 -0.46 8.19 3.63
C SER A 34 0.74 7.69 4.43
N SER A 35 1.22 8.49 5.41
CA SER A 35 2.21 8.05 6.38
C SER A 35 1.80 6.78 7.16
N ASN A 36 0.50 6.48 7.19
CA ASN A 36 -0.03 5.23 7.74
C ASN A 36 0.31 4.01 6.85
N LEU A 37 0.32 4.18 5.52
CA LEU A 37 0.69 3.11 4.59
C LEU A 37 2.19 2.83 4.67
N GLU A 38 3.03 3.86 4.78
CA GLU A 38 4.47 3.71 4.99
C GLU A 38 4.76 2.94 6.29
N ARG A 39 4.11 3.32 7.40
CA ARG A 39 4.23 2.58 8.67
C ARG A 39 3.78 1.13 8.55
N LEU A 40 2.71 0.88 7.82
CA LEU A 40 2.23 -0.49 7.57
C LEU A 40 3.26 -1.31 6.79
N LEU A 41 3.79 -0.76 5.70
CA LEU A 41 4.81 -1.42 4.87
C LEU A 41 6.08 -1.68 5.67
N PHE A 42 6.48 -0.77 6.56
CA PHE A 42 7.61 -0.98 7.44
C PHE A 42 7.42 -2.20 8.35
N GLU A 43 6.25 -2.36 8.95
CA GLU A 43 5.94 -3.53 9.78
C GLU A 43 5.83 -4.83 8.93
N VAL A 44 5.29 -4.75 7.71
CA VAL A 44 5.24 -5.89 6.77
C VAL A 44 6.64 -6.33 6.33
N CYS A 45 7.56 -5.38 6.17
CA CYS A 45 8.96 -5.62 5.85
C CYS A 45 9.82 -5.98 7.08
N ASP A 46 9.22 -6.38 8.21
CA ASP A 46 9.97 -6.74 9.43
C ASP A 46 10.88 -5.60 9.94
N ARG A 47 10.47 -4.35 9.71
CA ARG A 47 11.22 -3.13 10.06
C ARG A 47 12.56 -3.00 9.32
N ASP A 48 12.67 -3.65 8.17
CA ASP A 48 13.79 -3.48 7.23
C ASP A 48 13.61 -2.17 6.44
N ASP A 49 14.48 -1.21 6.73
CA ASP A 49 14.51 0.11 6.10
C ASP A 49 14.95 0.05 4.63
N LYS A 50 15.78 -0.92 4.25
CA LYS A 50 16.18 -1.13 2.86
C LYS A 50 15.02 -1.68 2.05
N ALA A 51 14.34 -2.71 2.56
CA ALA A 51 13.18 -3.29 1.87
C ALA A 51 12.06 -2.24 1.69
N LEU A 52 11.80 -1.41 2.71
CA LEU A 52 10.88 -0.28 2.58
C LEU A 52 11.38 0.73 1.54
N GLY A 53 12.67 1.06 1.56
CA GLY A 53 13.30 1.98 0.60
C GLY A 53 13.16 1.53 -0.85
N ASP A 54 13.29 0.23 -1.11
CA ASP A 54 13.13 -0.37 -2.44
C ASP A 54 11.67 -0.27 -2.92
N LEU A 55 10.70 -0.57 -2.06
CA LEU A 55 9.28 -0.41 -2.36
C LEU A 55 8.92 1.05 -2.66
N MET A 56 9.42 1.99 -1.84
CA MET A 56 9.21 3.42 -2.04
C MET A 56 9.90 3.95 -3.31
N THR A 57 11.06 3.39 -3.66
CA THR A 57 11.76 3.72 -4.91
C THR A 57 10.96 3.21 -6.11
N SER A 58 10.48 1.96 -6.07
CA SER A 58 9.61 1.39 -7.10
C SER A 58 8.34 2.23 -7.28
N LEU A 59 7.73 2.66 -6.18
CA LEU A 59 6.56 3.52 -6.18
C LEU A 59 6.84 4.88 -6.83
N LYS A 60 7.99 5.50 -6.55
CA LYS A 60 8.39 6.79 -7.16
C LYS A 60 8.71 6.65 -8.65
N GLN A 61 9.33 5.56 -9.07
CA GLN A 61 9.79 5.37 -10.44
C GLN A 61 8.68 4.88 -11.37
N THR A 62 7.89 3.91 -10.91
CA THR A 62 6.90 3.19 -11.72
C THR A 62 5.47 3.54 -11.34
N GLY A 63 5.27 4.19 -10.19
CA GLY A 63 3.94 4.40 -9.61
C GLY A 63 3.35 3.15 -8.97
N LYS A 64 4.06 2.02 -8.91
CA LYS A 64 3.55 0.75 -8.40
C LYS A 64 4.60 -0.02 -7.60
N TYR A 65 4.14 -0.91 -6.73
CA TYR A 65 4.99 -1.94 -6.10
C TYR A 65 4.17 -3.18 -5.80
N LYS A 66 4.88 -4.29 -5.56
CA LYS A 66 4.26 -5.57 -5.22
C LYS A 66 4.90 -6.13 -3.95
N VAL A 67 4.03 -6.57 -3.04
CA VAL A 67 4.40 -7.32 -1.84
C VAL A 67 3.81 -8.72 -1.98
N ASP A 68 4.51 -9.72 -1.46
CA ASP A 68 4.01 -11.08 -1.44
C ASP A 68 2.70 -11.17 -0.63
N PRO A 69 1.58 -11.63 -1.22
CA PRO A 69 0.30 -11.73 -0.53
C PRO A 69 0.33 -12.63 0.71
N LEU A 70 1.16 -13.68 0.70
CA LEU A 70 1.32 -14.55 1.87
C LEU A 70 1.97 -13.81 3.03
N THR A 71 2.97 -12.98 2.73
CA THR A 71 3.62 -12.10 3.70
C THR A 71 2.66 -11.05 4.25
N LEU A 72 1.83 -10.43 3.40
CA LEU A 72 0.78 -9.51 3.85
C LEU A 72 -0.22 -10.19 4.79
N LYS A 73 -0.76 -11.36 4.42
CA LYS A 73 -1.69 -12.12 5.27
C LYS A 73 -1.08 -12.50 6.61
N ARG A 74 0.18 -12.95 6.61
CA ARG A 74 0.89 -13.33 7.84
C ARG A 74 1.09 -12.13 8.78
N LYS A 75 1.41 -10.96 8.22
CA LYS A 75 1.73 -9.76 9.00
C LYS A 75 0.50 -8.94 9.38
N ILE A 76 -0.59 -9.07 8.61
CA ILE A 76 -1.81 -8.29 8.77
C ILE A 76 -3.03 -9.23 8.76
N PRO A 77 -3.19 -10.09 9.79
CA PRO A 77 -4.29 -11.05 9.85
C PRO A 77 -5.67 -10.38 10.05
N MET A 78 -5.71 -9.12 10.50
CA MET A 78 -6.95 -8.39 10.79
C MET A 78 -7.66 -7.86 9.54
N PHE A 79 -7.03 -7.93 8.36
CA PHE A 79 -7.58 -7.41 7.10
C PHE A 79 -8.14 -8.51 6.18
N GLU A 80 -8.52 -9.66 6.73
CA GLU A 80 -9.38 -10.60 6.01
C GLU A 80 -10.81 -10.04 5.95
N ALA A 81 -11.27 -9.71 4.74
CA ALA A 81 -12.64 -9.27 4.45
C ALA A 81 -13.59 -10.46 4.28
#